data_AF-L8IYC0-F1
#
_entry.id   AF-L8IYC0-F1
#
_cell.length_a   1.000
_cell.length_b   1.000
_cell.length_c   1.000
_cell.angle_alpha   90.00
_cell.angle_beta   90.00
_cell.angle_gamma   90.00
#
_symmetry.space_group_name_H-M   'P 1'
#
loop_
_entity.id
_entity.type
_entity.pdbx_description
1 polymer ?
#
loop_
_entity_poly.entity_id
_entity_poly.type
_entity_poly.pdbx_seq_one_letter_code
_entity_poly.pdbx_strand_id
1 'polypeptide(L)'
;MAATVRCFGRVLIRHQRCSLATVTSQTSLYPCCIYVPVPNRHFAAAAKPAKKTKKGTKEKASNEKKDDIEKIKSYPFMEGEPEDDVYLKRLYPRQIYEVEKAVNLLKKFQVLDFTNPKQGVYLDLTLDMTLGKKKKVEPFASVLSLPYPFISEMSKVAVFTGNASEIKIAEENGAAFAGGTNLIQKILDDEIQADFYIAVPEIMPELNPLRKKLKTRFPKFNRNSVGRDIPKMLELFKTGLEIKVDEERENFLETKIATLDMPSDQIAANLQAVINEVCRQRPLNLGPFVVRAFLRSSTSEGLLLKIEPLLPKEGETKESDKKAV
;
A
#
# COMPACT_ATOMS: atom_id res chain seq x y z
N MET A 1 2.19 27.68 83.70
CA MET A 1 3.65 27.51 83.67
C MET A 1 3.96 26.14 83.09
N ALA A 2 4.44 26.12 81.84
CA ALA A 2 5.25 25.11 81.11
C ALA A 2 4.88 23.61 81.23
N ALA A 3 4.35 22.94 80.18
CA ALA A 3 4.98 22.43 78.93
C ALA A 3 5.59 21.02 79.15
N THR A 4 5.39 19.96 78.35
CA THR A 4 5.42 19.74 76.87
C THR A 4 4.78 18.33 76.59
N VAL A 5 3.82 18.07 75.67
CA VAL A 5 3.84 18.05 74.17
C VAL A 5 4.87 17.05 73.60
N ARG A 6 4.62 16.09 72.69
CA ARG A 6 3.44 15.57 71.97
C ARG A 6 3.77 14.20 71.33
N CYS A 7 2.78 13.31 71.38
CA CYS A 7 2.27 12.33 70.40
C CYS A 7 3.10 11.89 69.17
N PHE A 8 3.31 10.57 69.07
CA PHE A 8 3.31 9.79 67.83
C PHE A 8 1.94 9.14 67.62
N GLY A 9 1.42 9.12 66.39
CA GLY A 9 0.17 8.44 66.04
C GLY A 9 0.26 7.76 64.68
N ARG A 10 0.27 6.42 64.71
CA ARG A 10 0.22 5.50 63.56
C ARG A 10 -1.24 5.22 63.13
N VAL A 11 -1.40 5.03 61.82
CA VAL A 11 -2.21 4.00 61.11
C VAL A 11 -3.73 3.92 61.39
N LEU A 12 -4.55 3.91 60.32
CA LEU A 12 -5.46 2.79 59.99
C LEU A 12 -6.22 2.99 58.65
N ILE A 13 -6.29 1.89 57.92
CA ILE A 13 -7.01 1.65 56.66
C ILE A 13 -8.51 1.49 56.95
N ARG A 14 -9.39 1.97 56.06
CA ARG A 14 -10.78 1.51 55.99
C ARG A 14 -11.29 1.43 54.55
N HIS A 15 -11.62 0.20 54.16
CA HIS A 15 -12.45 -0.15 53.00
C HIS A 15 -13.85 0.48 53.10
N GLN A 16 -14.38 0.98 51.99
CA GLN A 16 -15.83 1.10 51.80
C GLN A 16 -16.22 0.77 50.35
N ARG A 17 -17.24 -0.11 50.25
CA ARG A 17 -17.86 -0.64 49.04
C ARG A 17 -18.70 0.46 48.38
N CYS A 18 -18.59 0.66 47.07
CA CYS A 18 -19.53 1.48 46.30
C CYS A 18 -20.65 0.60 45.73
N SER A 19 -21.87 0.96 46.13
CA SER A 19 -23.16 0.45 45.68
C SER A 19 -23.50 0.93 44.27
N LEU A 20 -24.08 0.04 43.46
CA LEU A 20 -24.68 0.31 42.17
C LEU A 20 -25.94 1.17 42.33
N ALA A 21 -26.07 2.22 41.51
CA ALA A 21 -27.31 2.96 41.33
C ALA A 21 -27.63 3.05 39.83
N THR A 22 -28.74 2.44 39.45
CA THR A 22 -29.42 2.54 38.17
C THR A 22 -30.09 3.91 38.03
N VAL A 23 -29.81 4.63 36.95
CA VAL A 23 -30.62 5.77 36.49
C VAL A 23 -30.82 5.63 34.98
N THR A 24 -32.08 5.53 34.58
CA THR A 24 -32.56 5.61 33.21
C THR A 24 -33.13 7.01 32.94
N SER A 25 -32.60 7.71 31.93
CA SER A 25 -33.41 8.58 31.05
C SER A 25 -32.64 9.11 29.83
N GLN A 26 -33.15 8.73 28.66
CA GLN A 26 -33.36 9.50 27.42
C GLN A 26 -32.17 10.14 26.66
N THR A 27 -31.88 9.48 25.53
CA THR A 27 -31.56 9.99 24.18
C THR A 27 -31.29 11.49 23.99
N SER A 28 -30.04 11.82 23.63
CA SER A 28 -29.73 12.81 22.60
C SER A 28 -28.66 12.23 21.66
N LEU A 29 -28.93 12.28 20.35
CA LEU A 29 -28.02 11.80 19.30
C LEU A 29 -27.06 12.94 18.94
N TYR A 30 -25.78 12.78 19.29
CA TYR A 30 -24.67 13.54 18.72
C TYR A 30 -23.62 12.54 18.19
N PRO A 31 -23.13 12.70 16.94
CA PRO A 31 -22.10 11.81 16.40
C PRO A 31 -20.75 12.21 17.01
N CYS A 32 -20.28 11.43 17.99
CA CYS A 32 -18.91 11.59 18.48
C CYS A 32 -17.97 10.89 17.49
N CYS A 33 -17.41 11.64 16.55
CA CYS A 33 -16.27 11.21 15.75
C CYS A 33 -15.06 11.01 16.66
N ILE A 34 -14.85 9.78 17.13
CA ILE A 34 -13.58 9.39 17.75
C ILE A 34 -12.58 9.18 16.60
N TYR A 35 -11.82 10.23 16.30
CA TYR A 35 -10.65 10.14 15.45
C TYR A 35 -9.57 9.38 16.23
N VAL A 36 -9.43 8.08 15.98
CA VAL A 36 -8.29 7.31 16.50
C VAL A 36 -7.11 7.57 15.56
N PRO A 37 -6.06 8.30 15.99
CA PRO A 37 -4.87 8.44 15.16
C PRO A 37 -4.13 7.11 15.12
N VAL A 38 -4.09 6.48 13.95
CA VAL A 38 -3.20 5.34 13.68
C VAL A 38 -1.75 5.85 13.76
N PRO A 39 -0.89 5.34 14.65
CA PRO A 39 0.49 5.77 14.69
C PRO A 39 1.23 5.13 13.51
N ASN A 40 1.38 5.88 12.41
CA ASN A 40 2.32 5.57 11.35
C ASN A 40 3.75 5.60 11.92
N ARG A 41 4.27 4.44 12.34
CA ARG A 41 5.68 4.29 12.69
C ARG A 41 6.49 4.24 11.39
N HIS A 42 6.95 5.40 10.95
CA HIS A 42 7.93 5.49 9.87
C HIS A 42 9.30 4.99 10.37
N PHE A 43 9.87 4.00 9.70
CA PHE A 43 11.25 3.60 9.90
C PHE A 43 12.17 4.73 9.43
N ALA A 44 12.94 5.32 10.34
CA ALA A 44 13.85 6.43 10.05
C ALA A 44 15.01 5.96 9.14
N ALA A 45 15.15 6.60 7.98
CA ALA A 45 16.31 6.46 7.11
C ALA A 45 17.54 7.14 7.73
N ALA A 46 18.70 6.50 7.65
CA ALA A 46 19.95 6.99 8.21
C ALA A 46 20.43 8.29 7.53
N ALA A 47 20.50 9.38 8.29
CA ALA A 47 21.13 10.63 7.86
C ALA A 47 22.67 10.52 7.92
N LYS A 48 23.37 10.96 6.86
CA LYS A 48 24.84 11.06 6.81
C LYS A 48 25.33 12.23 7.69
N PRO A 49 26.51 12.13 8.35
CA PRO A 49 27.01 13.18 9.22
C PRO A 49 27.62 14.35 8.45
N ALA A 50 27.25 15.57 8.82
CA ALA A 50 27.81 16.82 8.31
C ALA A 50 29.15 17.19 8.99
N LYS A 51 29.97 17.95 8.25
CA LYS A 51 31.32 18.46 8.60
C LYS A 51 31.36 19.23 9.93
N LYS A 52 32.45 19.02 10.69
CA LYS A 52 32.82 19.69 11.95
C LYS A 52 33.16 21.18 11.76
N THR A 53 32.65 22.02 12.68
CA THR A 53 33.26 23.31 13.07
C THR A 53 33.33 23.37 14.61
N LYS A 54 34.50 23.80 15.13
CA LYS A 54 34.87 23.88 16.56
C LYS A 54 34.29 25.13 17.24
N LYS A 55 33.80 25.01 18.48
CA LYS A 55 34.11 25.91 19.65
C LYS A 55 33.40 25.44 20.95
N GLY A 56 34.10 25.48 22.10
CA GLY A 56 33.49 25.82 23.41
C GLY A 56 33.27 24.73 24.49
N THR A 57 34.33 24.49 25.28
CA THR A 57 34.46 24.23 26.74
C THR A 57 33.27 23.80 27.65
N LYS A 58 33.46 22.62 28.29
CA LYS A 58 33.23 22.18 29.70
C LYS A 58 31.80 22.12 30.27
N GLU A 59 31.34 20.90 30.55
CA GLU A 59 30.99 20.45 31.92
C GLU A 59 30.77 18.92 32.00
N LYS A 60 31.13 18.37 33.15
CA LYS A 60 31.25 16.94 33.46
C LYS A 60 29.93 16.53 34.15
N ALA A 61 29.10 15.74 33.49
CA ALA A 61 27.90 15.15 34.09
C ALA A 61 27.73 13.69 33.62
N SER A 62 27.94 12.77 34.56
CA SER A 62 27.50 11.37 34.65
C SER A 62 27.05 10.65 33.36
N ASN A 63 27.99 9.93 32.75
CA ASN A 63 27.76 8.88 31.75
C ASN A 63 27.32 7.56 32.42
N GLU A 64 26.08 7.48 32.92
CA GLU A 64 25.54 6.17 33.35
C GLU A 64 24.20 5.81 32.71
N LYS A 65 23.50 6.74 32.04
CA LYS A 65 22.15 6.47 31.46
C LYS A 65 22.07 6.44 29.94
N LYS A 66 23.16 6.72 29.22
CA LYS A 66 23.18 6.66 27.74
C LYS A 66 23.55 5.27 27.21
N ASP A 67 24.35 4.52 27.96
CA ASP A 67 24.91 3.24 27.51
C ASP A 67 23.84 2.13 27.44
N ASP A 68 22.82 2.18 28.30
CA ASP A 68 21.74 1.18 28.30
C ASP A 68 20.79 1.35 27.10
N ILE A 69 20.53 2.59 26.68
CA ILE A 69 19.67 2.88 25.52
C ILE A 69 20.34 2.46 24.21
N GLU A 70 21.68 2.53 24.16
CA GLU A 70 22.46 2.08 23.01
C GLU A 70 22.68 0.56 23.00
N LYS A 71 22.90 -0.09 24.16
CA LYS A 71 22.94 -1.56 24.28
C LYS A 71 21.63 -2.23 23.91
N ILE A 72 20.51 -1.57 24.14
CA ILE A 72 19.19 -2.02 23.72
C ILE A 72 19.15 -2.22 22.18
N LYS A 73 19.94 -1.53 21.37
CA LYS A 73 19.88 -1.60 19.89
C LYS A 73 20.57 -2.82 19.25
N SER A 74 21.30 -3.65 20.00
CA SER A 74 22.15 -4.70 19.43
C SER A 74 22.04 -6.06 20.11
N TYR A 75 20.83 -6.51 20.45
CA TYR A 75 20.67 -7.94 20.74
C TYR A 75 20.87 -8.70 19.42
N PRO A 76 21.86 -9.61 19.31
CA PRO A 76 21.89 -10.54 18.20
C PRO A 76 20.59 -11.35 18.24
N PHE A 77 20.04 -11.66 17.05
CA PHE A 77 18.88 -12.56 16.99
C PHE A 77 19.25 -13.89 17.65
N MET A 78 18.30 -14.48 18.38
CA MET A 78 18.45 -15.82 18.92
C MET A 78 18.66 -16.81 17.76
N GLU A 79 19.48 -17.82 17.99
CA GLU A 79 19.71 -18.89 17.01
C GLU A 79 18.49 -19.83 17.02
N GLY A 80 17.72 -19.85 15.92
CA GLY A 80 16.59 -20.77 15.74
C GLY A 80 15.25 -20.09 15.43
N GLU A 81 14.26 -20.91 15.07
CA GLU A 81 12.86 -20.49 15.00
C GLU A 81 12.26 -20.45 16.41
N PRO A 82 11.30 -19.54 16.69
CA PRO A 82 10.65 -19.51 17.99
C PRO A 82 9.90 -20.83 18.24
N GLU A 83 10.15 -21.43 19.40
CA GLU A 83 9.50 -22.67 19.82
C GLU A 83 8.00 -22.46 20.11
N ASP A 84 7.65 -21.27 20.63
CA ASP A 84 6.29 -20.90 21.00
C ASP A 84 5.59 -20.05 19.93
N ASP A 85 4.26 -20.16 19.85
CA ASP A 85 3.40 -19.28 19.04
C ASP A 85 3.49 -17.81 19.46
N VAL A 86 3.82 -17.55 20.74
CA VAL A 86 3.95 -16.21 21.31
C VAL A 86 5.41 -15.94 21.65
N TYR A 87 6.06 -15.10 20.85
CA TYR A 87 7.47 -14.75 21.04
C TYR A 87 7.73 -13.25 20.90
N LEU A 88 8.82 -12.79 21.51
CA LEU A 88 9.25 -11.40 21.41
C LEU A 88 9.86 -11.14 20.03
N LYS A 89 9.15 -10.39 19.19
CA LYS A 89 9.55 -10.00 17.82
C LYS A 89 10.94 -9.37 17.70
N ARG A 90 11.48 -8.80 18.78
CA ARG A 90 12.83 -8.22 18.80
C ARG A 90 13.94 -9.29 18.80
N LEU A 91 13.66 -10.46 19.37
CA LEU A 91 14.65 -11.50 19.59
C LEU A 91 14.82 -12.43 18.39
N TYR A 92 13.84 -12.46 17.48
CA TYR A 92 13.82 -13.36 16.33
C TYR A 92 13.76 -12.58 15.01
N PRO A 93 14.37 -13.09 13.93
CA PRO A 93 14.19 -12.51 12.60
C PRO A 93 12.73 -12.68 12.16
N ARG A 94 12.29 -11.86 11.20
CA ARG A 94 10.96 -12.03 10.62
C ARG A 94 10.89 -13.37 9.89
N GLN A 95 9.88 -14.17 10.22
CA GLN A 95 9.58 -15.40 9.52
C GLN A 95 9.17 -15.11 8.07
N ILE A 96 9.59 -16.00 7.16
CA ILE A 96 9.27 -15.95 5.74
C ILE A 96 8.23 -17.04 5.47
N TYR A 97 7.09 -16.64 4.92
CA TYR A 97 5.97 -17.54 4.67
C TYR A 97 5.80 -17.85 3.19
N GLU A 98 5.29 -19.04 2.91
CA GLU A 98 4.69 -19.37 1.61
C GLU A 98 3.34 -18.66 1.48
N VAL A 99 2.92 -18.41 0.24
CA VAL A 99 1.71 -17.65 -0.07
C VAL A 99 0.47 -18.26 0.59
N GLU A 100 0.29 -19.57 0.45
CA GLU A 100 -0.87 -20.29 0.99
C GLU A 100 -0.93 -20.18 2.52
N LYS A 101 0.22 -20.37 3.18
CA LYS A 101 0.34 -20.23 4.63
C LYS A 101 0.05 -18.80 5.08
N ALA A 102 0.58 -17.80 4.38
CA ALA A 102 0.34 -16.40 4.68
C ALA A 102 -1.14 -16.02 4.56
N VAL A 103 -1.82 -16.43 3.48
CA VAL A 103 -3.25 -16.18 3.30
C VAL A 103 -4.08 -16.82 4.42
N ASN A 104 -3.76 -18.06 4.78
CA ASN A 104 -4.46 -18.76 5.87
C ASN A 104 -4.23 -18.09 7.23
N LEU A 105 -3.02 -17.59 7.49
CA LEU A 105 -2.73 -16.80 8.70
C LEU A 105 -3.52 -15.49 8.73
N LEU A 106 -3.59 -14.75 7.62
CA LEU A 106 -4.37 -13.51 7.56
C LEU A 106 -5.85 -13.75 7.83
N LYS A 107 -6.42 -14.85 7.32
CA LYS A 107 -7.80 -15.25 7.64
C LYS A 107 -7.97 -15.59 9.12
N LYS A 108 -7.01 -16.31 9.73
CA LYS A 108 -7.02 -16.59 11.17
C LYS A 108 -6.95 -15.30 12.00
N PHE A 109 -6.08 -14.36 11.63
CA PHE A 109 -5.96 -13.07 12.32
C PHE A 109 -7.27 -12.30 12.29
N GLN A 110 -7.96 -12.26 11.14
CA GLN A 110 -9.27 -11.62 11.05
C GLN A 110 -10.30 -12.19 12.03
N VAL A 111 -10.31 -13.52 12.22
CA VAL A 111 -11.20 -14.18 13.20
C VAL A 111 -10.80 -13.83 14.64
N LEU A 112 -9.50 -13.85 14.94
CA LEU A 112 -8.98 -13.55 16.28
C LEU A 112 -9.17 -12.07 16.67
N ASP A 113 -9.05 -11.17 15.70
CA ASP A 113 -9.22 -9.73 15.89
C ASP A 113 -10.69 -9.29 15.86
N PHE A 114 -11.63 -10.21 15.60
CA PHE A 114 -13.07 -9.96 15.44
C PHE A 114 -13.38 -8.84 14.41
N THR A 115 -12.61 -8.81 13.32
CA THR A 115 -12.73 -7.75 12.31
C THR A 115 -13.65 -8.15 11.14
N ASN A 116 -13.94 -7.22 10.24
CA ASN A 116 -14.84 -7.47 9.10
C ASN A 116 -14.25 -8.56 8.16
N PRO A 117 -15.00 -9.61 7.79
CA PRO A 117 -14.53 -10.64 6.85
C PRO A 117 -14.23 -10.10 5.44
N LYS A 118 -14.84 -8.98 5.02
CA LYS A 118 -14.61 -8.35 3.70
C LYS A 118 -13.44 -7.37 3.68
N GLN A 119 -12.51 -7.50 4.61
CA GLN A 119 -11.31 -6.67 4.65
C GLN A 119 -10.46 -6.82 3.40
N GLY A 120 -9.77 -5.74 3.02
CA GLY A 120 -8.84 -5.76 1.91
C GLY A 120 -7.54 -6.48 2.26
N VAL A 121 -7.07 -7.28 1.31
CA VAL A 121 -5.72 -7.84 1.30
C VAL A 121 -4.85 -6.96 0.42
N TYR A 122 -3.77 -6.45 0.99
CA TYR A 122 -2.81 -5.59 0.33
C TYR A 122 -1.50 -6.32 0.12
N LEU A 123 -0.93 -6.11 -1.06
CA LEU A 123 0.41 -6.52 -1.43
C LEU A 123 1.32 -5.29 -1.39
N ASP A 124 2.34 -5.36 -0.56
CA ASP A 124 3.37 -4.35 -0.44
C ASP A 124 4.66 -4.90 -1.05
N LEU A 125 5.06 -4.35 -2.20
CA LEU A 125 6.30 -4.70 -2.86
C LEU A 125 7.34 -3.61 -2.62
N THR A 126 8.58 -4.02 -2.44
CA THR A 126 9.73 -3.12 -2.56
C THR A 126 10.56 -3.56 -3.75
N LEU A 127 10.76 -2.62 -4.65
CA LEU A 127 11.40 -2.81 -5.93
C LEU A 127 12.84 -2.30 -5.88
N ASP A 128 13.73 -2.97 -6.60
CA ASP A 128 15.06 -2.44 -6.88
C ASP A 128 14.98 -1.56 -8.14
N MET A 129 14.85 -0.25 -7.90
CA MET A 129 14.79 0.76 -8.96
C MET A 129 16.19 1.26 -9.36
N THR A 130 17.26 0.67 -8.83
CA THR A 130 18.63 1.09 -9.11
C THR A 130 19.15 0.45 -10.39
N LEU A 131 19.33 1.26 -11.44
CA LEU A 131 19.84 0.81 -12.74
C LEU A 131 21.35 1.08 -12.78
N GLY A 132 22.10 0.30 -11.99
CA GLY A 132 23.56 0.42 -11.88
C GLY A 132 24.05 1.81 -11.44
N LYS A 133 25.32 2.13 -11.72
CA LYS A 133 26.04 3.22 -11.04
C LYS A 133 25.43 4.64 -11.16
N LYS A 134 24.51 4.94 -12.08
CA LYS A 134 23.97 6.32 -12.26
C LYS A 134 22.57 6.45 -12.87
N LYS A 135 21.89 5.38 -13.30
CA LYS A 135 20.53 5.49 -13.88
C LYS A 135 19.53 4.95 -12.85
N LYS A 136 18.38 5.61 -12.72
CA LYS A 136 17.24 5.11 -11.94
C LYS A 136 16.14 4.71 -12.92
N VAL A 137 15.40 3.66 -12.58
CA VAL A 137 14.15 3.35 -13.27
C VAL A 137 13.15 4.44 -12.90
N GLU A 138 12.45 4.99 -13.89
CA GLU A 138 11.37 5.94 -13.61
C GLU A 138 10.21 5.22 -12.92
N PRO A 139 9.55 5.83 -11.91
CA PRO A 139 8.36 5.27 -11.31
C PRO A 139 7.29 5.09 -12.40
N PHE A 140 6.72 3.91 -12.46
CA PHE A 140 5.73 3.54 -13.46
C PHE A 140 4.35 3.35 -12.83
N ALA A 141 3.33 3.42 -13.67
CA ALA A 141 1.97 3.04 -13.34
C ALA A 141 1.44 2.17 -14.47
N SER A 142 0.89 1.00 -14.14
CA SER A 142 0.27 0.07 -15.08
C SER A 142 -1.17 -0.20 -14.65
N VAL A 143 -1.99 -0.71 -15.57
CA VAL A 143 -3.34 -1.18 -15.26
C VAL A 143 -3.43 -2.64 -15.66
N LEU A 144 -3.88 -3.47 -14.72
CA LEU A 144 -3.99 -4.91 -14.86
C LEU A 144 -5.44 -5.34 -14.69
N SER A 145 -5.94 -6.20 -15.57
CA SER A 145 -7.17 -6.94 -15.31
C SER A 145 -6.84 -8.15 -14.42
N LEU A 146 -7.54 -8.25 -13.28
CA LEU A 146 -7.34 -9.37 -12.37
C LEU A 146 -8.10 -10.62 -12.85
N PRO A 147 -7.53 -11.83 -12.72
CA PRO A 147 -8.24 -13.06 -13.03
C PRO A 147 -9.53 -13.23 -12.21
N TYR A 148 -9.51 -12.85 -10.94
CA TYR A 148 -10.66 -12.90 -10.05
C TYR A 148 -11.00 -11.50 -9.53
N PRO A 149 -12.06 -10.87 -10.06
CA PRO A 149 -12.46 -9.54 -9.62
C PRO A 149 -13.04 -9.57 -8.20
N PHE A 150 -12.65 -8.61 -7.37
CA PHE A 150 -13.17 -8.42 -6.01
C PHE A 150 -13.75 -7.02 -5.79
N ILE A 151 -13.54 -6.11 -6.75
CA ILE A 151 -14.02 -4.74 -6.69
C ILE A 151 -15.48 -4.72 -7.13
N SER A 152 -16.37 -4.33 -6.22
CA SER A 152 -17.81 -4.21 -6.54
C SER A 152 -18.14 -2.91 -7.27
N GLU A 153 -17.30 -1.89 -7.15
CA GLU A 153 -17.48 -0.58 -7.79
C GLU A 153 -16.79 -0.57 -9.16
N MET A 154 -17.56 -0.30 -10.22
CA MET A 154 -16.98 -0.10 -11.55
C MET A 154 -16.28 1.26 -11.60
N SER A 155 -15.05 1.27 -12.15
CA SER A 155 -14.29 2.51 -12.30
C SER A 155 -14.95 3.42 -13.35
N LYS A 156 -15.00 4.72 -13.06
CA LYS A 156 -15.54 5.71 -14.01
C LYS A 156 -14.49 6.01 -15.06
N VAL A 157 -14.78 5.68 -16.31
CA VAL A 157 -13.85 5.89 -17.42
C VAL A 157 -14.34 7.00 -18.33
N ALA A 158 -13.48 7.99 -18.59
CA ALA A 158 -13.71 9.05 -19.56
C ALA A 158 -12.92 8.79 -20.85
N VAL A 159 -13.56 8.91 -22.01
CA VAL A 159 -12.98 8.61 -23.32
C VAL A 159 -12.90 9.88 -24.16
N PHE A 160 -11.70 10.21 -24.63
CA PHE A 160 -11.44 11.35 -25.51
C PHE A 160 -11.27 10.92 -26.96
N THR A 161 -12.12 11.42 -27.84
CA THR A 161 -12.11 11.13 -29.28
C THR A 161 -12.57 12.35 -30.09
N GLY A 162 -12.00 12.53 -31.28
CA GLY A 162 -12.44 13.57 -32.22
C GLY A 162 -13.58 13.12 -33.13
N ASN A 163 -13.77 11.80 -33.28
CA ASN A 163 -14.69 11.21 -34.24
C ASN A 163 -16.06 10.93 -33.59
N ALA A 164 -17.15 11.45 -34.19
CA ALA A 164 -18.51 11.25 -33.66
C ALA A 164 -18.93 9.77 -33.60
N SER A 165 -18.44 8.93 -34.51
CA SER A 165 -18.70 7.48 -34.50
C SER A 165 -18.06 6.78 -33.30
N GLU A 166 -16.83 7.17 -32.94
CA GLU A 166 -16.10 6.61 -31.80
C GLU A 166 -16.73 7.01 -30.46
N ILE A 167 -17.27 8.23 -30.38
CA ILE A 167 -18.04 8.70 -29.22
C ILE A 167 -19.24 7.77 -28.96
N LYS A 168 -20.03 7.48 -30.00
CA LYS A 168 -21.19 6.58 -29.88
C LYS A 168 -20.78 5.18 -29.42
N ILE A 169 -19.71 4.64 -30.00
CA ILE A 169 -19.15 3.34 -29.58
C ILE A 169 -18.76 3.38 -28.09
N ALA A 170 -18.10 4.45 -27.64
CA ALA A 170 -17.71 4.58 -26.24
C ALA A 170 -18.93 4.64 -25.29
N GLU A 171 -19.98 5.38 -25.66
CA GLU A 171 -21.23 5.50 -24.90
C GLU A 171 -21.97 4.15 -24.85
N GLU A 172 -22.09 3.45 -25.97
CA GLU A 172 -22.72 2.11 -26.05
C GLU A 172 -21.97 1.07 -25.20
N ASN A 173 -20.63 1.18 -25.16
CA ASN A 173 -19.80 0.33 -24.31
C ASN A 173 -19.76 0.80 -22.85
N GLY A 174 -20.58 1.78 -22.47
CA GLY A 174 -20.80 2.25 -21.10
C GLY A 174 -19.65 3.08 -20.53
N ALA A 175 -18.98 3.91 -21.34
CA ALA A 175 -18.12 4.97 -20.83
C ALA A 175 -18.96 5.96 -19.99
N ALA A 176 -18.40 6.45 -18.88
CA ALA A 176 -19.10 7.42 -18.04
C ALA A 176 -19.21 8.78 -18.74
N PHE A 177 -18.16 9.14 -19.49
CA PHE A 177 -18.10 10.37 -20.28
C PHE A 177 -17.39 10.06 -21.59
N ALA A 178 -17.95 10.51 -22.71
CA ALA A 178 -17.32 10.40 -24.03
C ALA A 178 -17.42 11.74 -24.76
N GLY A 179 -16.35 12.18 -25.42
CA GLY A 179 -16.35 13.45 -26.13
C GLY A 179 -14.96 13.89 -26.59
N GLY A 180 -14.91 15.05 -27.24
CA GLY A 180 -13.67 15.66 -27.71
C GLY A 180 -13.22 16.83 -26.82
N THR A 181 -12.92 17.97 -27.45
CA THR A 181 -12.47 19.22 -26.79
C THR A 181 -13.44 19.76 -25.74
N ASN A 182 -14.75 19.53 -25.90
CA ASN A 182 -15.79 19.99 -24.97
C ASN A 182 -15.58 19.44 -23.55
N LEU A 183 -15.02 18.24 -23.40
CA LEU A 183 -14.75 17.64 -22.09
C LEU A 183 -13.53 18.26 -21.39
N ILE A 184 -12.61 18.87 -22.15
CA ILE A 184 -11.37 19.43 -21.61
C ILE A 184 -11.69 20.57 -20.64
N GLN A 185 -12.55 21.50 -21.03
CA GLN A 185 -12.96 22.62 -20.17
C GLN A 185 -13.66 22.13 -18.90
N LYS A 186 -14.62 21.20 -19.03
CA LYS A 186 -15.35 20.64 -17.88
C LYS A 186 -14.44 19.97 -16.84
N ILE A 187 -13.34 19.34 -17.28
CA ILE A 187 -12.37 18.71 -16.38
C ILE A 187 -11.43 19.76 -15.76
N LEU A 188 -11.11 20.84 -16.49
CA LEU A 188 -10.35 21.97 -15.93
C LEU A 188 -11.14 22.70 -14.84
N ASP A 189 -12.45 22.84 -15.05
CA ASP A 189 -13.39 23.48 -14.15
C ASP A 189 -13.87 22.57 -13.00
N ASP A 190 -13.32 21.34 -12.91
CA ASP A 190 -13.67 20.33 -11.90
C ASP A 190 -15.16 19.89 -11.89
N GLU A 191 -15.89 20.11 -12.99
CA GLU A 191 -17.29 19.65 -13.14
C GLU A 191 -17.35 18.12 -13.31
N ILE A 192 -16.36 17.56 -14.02
CA ILE A 192 -16.29 16.12 -14.33
C ILE A 192 -15.02 15.52 -13.72
N GLN A 193 -15.21 14.46 -12.94
CA GLN A 193 -14.13 13.65 -12.39
C GLN A 193 -14.30 12.18 -12.78
N ALA A 194 -13.26 11.60 -13.35
CA ALA A 194 -13.20 10.20 -13.73
C ALA A 194 -11.98 9.53 -13.08
N ASP A 195 -12.04 8.20 -12.95
CA ASP A 195 -10.95 7.41 -12.39
C ASP A 195 -9.84 7.24 -13.42
N PHE A 196 -10.24 6.84 -14.64
CA PHE A 196 -9.35 6.62 -15.76
C PHE A 196 -9.73 7.49 -16.96
N TYR A 197 -8.70 7.91 -17.70
CA TYR A 197 -8.84 8.67 -18.94
C TYR A 197 -8.22 7.87 -20.08
N ILE A 198 -9.02 7.59 -21.10
CA ILE A 198 -8.64 6.90 -22.33
C ILE A 198 -8.71 7.92 -23.47
N ALA A 199 -7.83 7.80 -24.45
CA ALA A 199 -7.85 8.70 -25.58
C ALA A 199 -7.36 8.05 -26.88
N VAL A 200 -7.85 8.55 -28.00
CA VAL A 200 -7.35 8.17 -29.34
C VAL A 200 -6.11 9.01 -29.69
N PRO A 201 -5.11 8.47 -30.41
CA PRO A 201 -3.88 9.19 -30.73
C PRO A 201 -4.09 10.56 -31.40
N GLU A 202 -5.16 10.71 -32.18
CA GLU A 202 -5.49 11.92 -32.94
C GLU A 202 -5.81 13.12 -32.05
N ILE A 203 -6.46 12.91 -30.91
CA ILE A 203 -6.85 14.00 -29.99
C ILE A 203 -5.76 14.33 -28.94
N MET A 204 -4.67 13.55 -28.88
CA MET A 204 -3.56 13.79 -27.95
C MET A 204 -3.03 15.23 -27.93
N PRO A 205 -2.83 15.92 -29.08
CA PRO A 205 -2.32 17.29 -29.08
C PRO A 205 -3.25 18.29 -28.37
N GLU A 206 -4.56 18.04 -28.41
CA GLU A 206 -5.57 18.90 -27.80
C GLU A 206 -5.65 18.70 -26.28
N LEU A 207 -5.28 17.51 -25.78
CA LEU A 207 -5.30 17.18 -24.34
C LEU A 207 -4.12 17.77 -23.55
N ASN A 208 -3.17 18.43 -24.20
CA ASN A 208 -2.00 19.05 -23.57
C ASN A 208 -2.32 19.96 -22.35
N PRO A 209 -3.40 20.77 -22.33
CA PRO A 209 -3.77 21.57 -21.17
C PRO A 209 -4.05 20.74 -19.91
N LEU A 210 -4.58 19.51 -20.07
CA LEU A 210 -4.91 18.62 -18.95
C LEU A 210 -3.68 17.98 -18.30
N ARG A 211 -2.50 18.04 -18.94
CA ARG A 211 -1.28 17.36 -18.45
C ARG A 211 -0.90 17.78 -17.03
N LYS A 212 -1.06 19.07 -16.70
CA LYS A 212 -0.77 19.59 -15.35
C LYS A 212 -1.79 19.16 -14.31
N LYS A 213 -3.07 19.06 -14.70
CA LYS A 213 -4.18 18.69 -13.81
C LYS A 213 -4.17 17.19 -13.51
N LEU A 214 -4.08 16.36 -14.55
CA LEU A 214 -4.18 14.91 -14.44
C LEU A 214 -2.88 14.24 -13.95
N LYS A 215 -1.72 14.86 -14.16
CA LYS A 215 -0.38 14.35 -13.77
C LYS A 215 -0.17 12.87 -14.14
N THR A 216 -0.32 11.96 -13.19
CA THR A 216 -0.16 10.51 -13.38
C THR A 216 -1.31 9.86 -14.14
N ARG A 217 -2.53 10.41 -14.02
CA ARG A 217 -3.73 9.93 -14.71
C ARG A 217 -3.81 10.38 -16.17
N PHE A 218 -2.85 11.17 -16.64
CA PHE A 218 -2.81 11.58 -18.05
C PHE A 218 -2.64 10.34 -18.96
N PRO A 219 -3.38 10.24 -20.08
CA PRO A 219 -3.27 9.09 -20.97
C PRO A 219 -1.85 8.94 -21.54
N LYS A 220 -1.32 7.72 -21.57
CA LYS A 220 0.04 7.40 -22.06
C LYS A 220 0.02 6.08 -22.82
N PHE A 221 0.81 6.00 -23.89
CA PHE A 221 0.99 4.76 -24.66
C PHE A 221 1.51 3.60 -23.79
N ASN A 222 2.49 3.85 -22.92
CA ASN A 222 3.03 2.83 -22.03
C ASN A 222 2.01 2.25 -21.04
N ARG A 223 0.89 2.96 -20.79
CA ARG A 223 -0.18 2.53 -19.89
C ARG A 223 -1.33 1.85 -20.64
N ASN A 224 -1.23 1.68 -21.95
CA ASN A 224 -2.30 1.21 -22.83
C ASN A 224 -3.59 2.05 -22.75
N SER A 225 -3.51 3.30 -22.28
CA SER A 225 -4.65 4.23 -22.24
C SER A 225 -4.77 5.09 -23.51
N VAL A 226 -3.87 4.88 -24.46
CA VAL A 226 -3.92 5.50 -25.79
C VAL A 226 -3.95 4.42 -26.86
N GLY A 227 -5.02 4.38 -27.65
CA GLY A 227 -5.23 3.34 -28.65
C GLY A 227 -6.44 3.63 -29.53
N ARG A 228 -6.62 2.82 -30.58
CA ARG A 228 -7.79 2.91 -31.48
C ARG A 228 -8.92 1.95 -31.07
N ASP A 229 -8.58 0.86 -30.38
CA ASP A 229 -9.54 -0.15 -29.94
C ASP A 229 -10.24 0.29 -28.63
N ILE A 230 -11.18 1.23 -28.73
CA ILE A 230 -11.92 1.79 -27.58
C ILE A 230 -12.65 0.73 -26.75
N PRO A 231 -13.38 -0.24 -27.35
CA PRO A 231 -14.12 -1.24 -26.56
C PRO A 231 -13.21 -2.08 -25.67
N LYS A 232 -12.09 -2.58 -26.23
CA LYS A 232 -11.12 -3.39 -25.48
C LYS A 232 -10.47 -2.61 -24.34
N MET A 233 -10.13 -1.34 -24.58
CA MET A 233 -9.58 -0.48 -23.52
C MET A 233 -10.63 -0.25 -22.43
N LEU A 234 -11.89 0.02 -22.79
CA LEU A 234 -12.95 0.21 -21.80
C LEU A 234 -13.15 -1.02 -20.90
N GLU A 235 -13.16 -2.23 -21.46
CA GLU A 235 -13.25 -3.47 -20.69
C GLU A 235 -12.10 -3.60 -19.67
N LEU A 236 -10.87 -3.28 -20.11
CA LEU A 236 -9.68 -3.31 -19.27
C LEU A 236 -9.75 -2.28 -18.15
N PHE A 237 -10.07 -1.01 -18.43
CA PHE A 237 -10.05 0.06 -17.43
C PHE A 237 -11.28 0.08 -16.50
N LYS A 238 -12.40 -0.52 -16.90
CA LYS A 238 -13.58 -0.63 -16.04
C LYS A 238 -13.37 -1.56 -14.85
N THR A 239 -12.70 -2.68 -15.12
CA THR A 239 -12.43 -3.75 -14.14
C THR A 239 -10.97 -3.75 -13.66
N GLY A 240 -10.14 -2.94 -14.30
CA GLY A 240 -8.70 -2.92 -14.11
C GLY A 240 -8.29 -2.33 -12.78
N LEU A 241 -7.30 -2.97 -12.18
CA LEU A 241 -6.59 -2.48 -11.00
C LEU A 241 -5.40 -1.63 -11.44
N GLU A 242 -5.36 -0.38 -10.98
CA GLU A 242 -4.18 0.48 -11.15
C GLU A 242 -3.08 0.07 -10.16
N ILE A 243 -1.93 -0.32 -10.71
CA ILE A 243 -0.71 -0.58 -9.95
C ILE A 243 0.22 0.60 -10.19
N LYS A 244 0.62 1.30 -9.12
CA LYS A 244 1.51 2.45 -9.20
C LYS A 244 2.64 2.32 -8.18
N VAL A 245 3.83 2.75 -8.60
CA VAL A 245 4.95 2.97 -7.68
C VAL A 245 4.75 4.31 -6.98
N ASP A 246 4.97 4.34 -5.66
CA ASP A 246 4.85 5.56 -4.87
C ASP A 246 5.85 6.62 -5.33
N GLU A 247 5.35 7.82 -5.62
CA GLU A 247 6.17 8.96 -6.04
C GLU A 247 7.14 9.42 -4.93
N GLU A 248 6.77 9.28 -3.65
CA GLU A 248 7.58 9.75 -2.53
C GLU A 248 8.73 8.79 -2.19
N ARG A 249 8.43 7.49 -2.18
CA ARG A 249 9.39 6.45 -1.77
C ARG A 249 10.16 5.89 -2.95
N GLU A 250 9.73 6.17 -4.18
CA GLU A 250 10.25 5.78 -5.50
C GLU A 250 10.41 4.27 -5.74
N ASN A 251 10.44 3.45 -4.68
CA ASN A 251 10.78 2.03 -4.69
C ASN A 251 9.72 1.17 -4.02
N PHE A 252 8.63 1.76 -3.54
CA PHE A 252 7.56 1.08 -2.81
C PHE A 252 6.29 1.06 -3.66
N LEU A 253 5.59 -0.06 -3.65
CA LEU A 253 4.35 -0.27 -4.38
C LEU A 253 3.40 -0.98 -3.42
N GLU A 254 2.27 -0.35 -3.14
CA GLU A 254 1.18 -0.93 -2.35
C GLU A 254 -0.04 -1.05 -3.23
N THR A 255 -0.68 -2.22 -3.25
CA THR A 255 -1.89 -2.43 -4.03
C THR A 255 -2.81 -3.44 -3.37
N LYS A 256 -4.12 -3.16 -3.36
CA LYS A 256 -5.15 -4.10 -2.91
C LYS A 256 -5.37 -5.16 -3.98
N ILE A 257 -5.23 -6.43 -3.63
CA ILE A 257 -5.27 -7.56 -4.58
C ILE A 257 -6.50 -8.47 -4.43
N ALA A 258 -7.14 -8.44 -3.27
CA ALA A 258 -8.26 -9.30 -2.93
C ALA A 258 -9.02 -8.76 -1.71
N THR A 259 -10.10 -9.45 -1.35
CA THR A 259 -10.74 -9.38 -0.04
C THR A 259 -10.60 -10.72 0.70
N LEU A 260 -10.59 -10.69 2.03
CA LEU A 260 -10.32 -11.88 2.85
C LEU A 260 -11.42 -12.97 2.76
N ASP A 261 -12.61 -12.62 2.32
CA ASP A 261 -13.73 -13.54 2.08
C ASP A 261 -13.51 -14.44 0.84
N MET A 262 -12.59 -14.08 -0.04
CA MET A 262 -12.26 -14.88 -1.22
C MET A 262 -11.55 -16.19 -0.86
N PRO A 263 -11.73 -17.26 -1.64
CA PRO A 263 -10.99 -18.51 -1.45
C PRO A 263 -9.49 -18.30 -1.66
N SER A 264 -8.68 -19.06 -0.92
CA SER A 264 -7.23 -18.83 -0.85
C SER A 264 -6.54 -18.96 -2.22
N ASP A 265 -7.03 -19.86 -3.08
CA ASP A 265 -6.50 -20.07 -4.43
C ASP A 265 -6.69 -18.86 -5.34
N GLN A 266 -7.84 -18.18 -5.24
CA GLN A 266 -8.12 -16.96 -6.02
C GLN A 266 -7.24 -15.80 -5.56
N ILE A 267 -6.99 -15.68 -4.26
CA ILE A 267 -6.07 -14.68 -3.70
C ILE A 267 -4.66 -14.93 -4.23
N ALA A 268 -4.20 -16.18 -4.23
CA ALA A 268 -2.89 -16.56 -4.75
C ALA A 268 -2.76 -16.28 -6.25
N ALA A 269 -3.79 -16.58 -7.05
CA ALA A 269 -3.81 -16.30 -8.48
C ALA A 269 -3.76 -14.79 -8.78
N ASN A 270 -4.52 -13.98 -8.05
CA ASN A 270 -4.48 -12.51 -8.18
C ASN A 270 -3.11 -11.96 -7.79
N LEU A 271 -2.52 -12.46 -6.70
CA LEU A 271 -1.16 -12.10 -6.28
C LEU A 271 -0.15 -12.37 -7.40
N GLN A 272 -0.21 -13.55 -8.01
CA GLN A 272 0.69 -13.94 -9.10
C GLN A 272 0.52 -13.05 -10.33
N ALA A 273 -0.73 -12.70 -10.70
CA ALA A 273 -1.00 -11.78 -11.80
C ALA A 273 -0.35 -10.40 -11.59
N VAL A 274 -0.45 -9.85 -10.38
CA VAL A 274 0.17 -8.57 -10.01
C VAL A 274 1.69 -8.64 -10.10
N ILE A 275 2.31 -9.69 -9.56
CA ILE A 275 3.77 -9.86 -9.59
C ILE A 275 4.28 -10.02 -11.02
N ASN A 276 3.56 -10.79 -11.86
CA ASN A 276 3.90 -10.95 -13.27
C ASN A 276 3.85 -9.61 -14.02
N GLU A 277 2.82 -8.81 -13.80
CA GLU A 277 2.70 -7.49 -14.43
C GLU A 277 3.80 -6.54 -13.96
N VAL A 278 4.12 -6.51 -12.67
CA VAL A 278 5.24 -5.72 -12.13
C VAL A 278 6.56 -6.18 -12.76
N CYS A 279 6.77 -7.48 -12.92
CA CYS A 279 7.97 -8.03 -13.56
C CYS A 279 8.05 -7.71 -15.05
N ARG A 280 6.92 -7.53 -15.77
CA ARG A 280 6.93 -7.08 -17.18
C ARG A 280 7.43 -5.65 -17.34
N GLN A 281 7.20 -4.80 -16.34
CA GLN A 281 7.67 -3.42 -16.32
C GLN A 281 9.17 -3.32 -15.98
N ARG A 282 9.83 -4.44 -15.66
CA ARG A 282 11.28 -4.53 -15.44
C ARG A 282 12.03 -4.24 -16.75
N PRO A 283 12.93 -3.25 -16.79
CA PRO A 283 13.85 -3.11 -17.92
C PRO A 283 14.85 -4.28 -17.99
N LEU A 284 15.14 -4.74 -19.21
CA LEU A 284 15.89 -5.96 -19.55
C LEU A 284 17.29 -6.11 -18.91
N ASN A 285 17.85 -5.03 -18.35
CA ASN A 285 19.22 -4.98 -17.81
C ASN A 285 19.31 -5.11 -16.28
N LEU A 286 18.19 -5.32 -15.57
CA LEU A 286 18.17 -5.41 -14.11
C LEU A 286 18.33 -6.85 -13.63
N GLY A 287 18.91 -7.05 -12.45
CA GLY A 287 18.84 -8.31 -11.68
C GLY A 287 17.47 -8.51 -11.02
N PRO A 288 17.36 -9.17 -9.85
CA PRO A 288 16.07 -9.39 -9.20
C PRO A 288 15.34 -8.06 -8.94
N PHE A 289 14.17 -7.89 -9.56
CA PHE A 289 13.44 -6.62 -9.54
C PHE A 289 12.61 -6.44 -8.25
N VAL A 290 12.02 -7.52 -7.75
CA VAL A 290 11.28 -7.53 -6.48
C VAL A 290 12.23 -7.96 -5.36
N VAL A 291 12.52 -7.06 -4.43
CA VAL A 291 13.44 -7.29 -3.30
C VAL A 291 12.74 -7.95 -2.12
N ARG A 292 11.53 -7.48 -1.82
CA ARG A 292 10.69 -7.99 -0.72
C ARG A 292 9.22 -7.81 -1.06
N ALA A 293 8.43 -8.80 -0.66
CA ALA A 293 6.98 -8.78 -0.77
C ALA A 293 6.38 -9.01 0.61
N PHE A 294 5.50 -8.13 1.05
CA PHE A 294 4.68 -8.34 2.23
C PHE A 294 3.22 -8.48 1.85
N LEU A 295 2.53 -9.39 2.53
CA LEU A 295 1.09 -9.54 2.46
C LEU A 295 0.48 -9.07 3.78
N ARG A 296 -0.50 -8.18 3.73
CA ARG A 296 -1.18 -7.66 4.92
C ARG A 296 -2.69 -7.59 4.71
N SER A 297 -3.45 -7.66 5.79
CA SER A 297 -4.83 -7.18 5.79
C SER A 297 -4.89 -5.71 6.21
N SER A 298 -6.09 -5.11 6.17
CA SER A 298 -6.31 -3.75 6.68
C SER A 298 -5.92 -3.58 8.15
N THR A 299 -6.06 -4.62 8.98
CA THR A 299 -5.83 -4.55 10.43
C THR A 299 -4.62 -5.34 10.90
N SER A 300 -4.21 -6.38 10.17
CA SER A 300 -3.11 -7.24 10.57
C SER A 300 -1.74 -6.60 10.32
N GLU A 301 -0.71 -7.19 10.92
CA GLU A 301 0.65 -6.93 10.49
C GLU A 301 0.95 -7.51 9.10
N GLY A 302 2.00 -6.98 8.45
CA GLY A 302 2.50 -7.49 7.18
C GLY A 302 3.39 -8.72 7.36
N LEU A 303 2.99 -9.83 6.74
CA LEU A 303 3.69 -11.10 6.67
C LEU A 303 4.68 -11.07 5.51
N LEU A 304 5.94 -11.46 5.75
CA LEU A 304 6.97 -11.50 4.71
C LEU A 304 6.79 -12.76 3.86
N LEU A 305 6.72 -12.60 2.53
CA LEU A 305 6.53 -13.71 1.61
C LEU A 305 7.85 -14.20 1.01
N LYS A 306 7.91 -15.49 0.72
CA LYS A 306 8.97 -16.08 -0.12
C LYS A 306 8.75 -15.68 -1.58
N ILE A 307 9.73 -14.98 -2.16
CA ILE A 307 9.61 -14.34 -3.49
C ILE A 307 10.01 -15.28 -4.62
N GLU A 308 10.98 -16.16 -4.40
CA GLU A 308 11.51 -17.12 -5.39
C GLU A 308 10.42 -17.87 -6.20
N PRO A 309 9.37 -18.44 -5.60
CA PRO A 309 8.33 -19.16 -6.36
C PRO A 309 7.40 -18.25 -7.16
N LEU A 310 7.38 -16.95 -6.85
CA LEU A 310 6.47 -15.97 -7.45
C LEU A 310 7.07 -15.28 -8.67
N LEU A 311 8.39 -15.37 -8.85
CA LEU A 311 9.06 -14.75 -9.98
C LEU A 311 8.82 -15.58 -11.26
N PRO A 312 8.60 -14.92 -12.41
CA PRO A 312 8.57 -15.62 -13.69
C PRO A 312 9.89 -16.37 -13.88
N LYS A 313 9.82 -17.69 -14.11
CA LYS A 313 11.00 -18.47 -14.48
C LYS A 313 11.52 -17.94 -15.81
N GLU A 314 12.82 -17.61 -15.90
CA GLU A 314 13.46 -16.99 -17.08
C GLU A 314 13.56 -17.92 -18.32
N GLY A 315 12.59 -18.83 -18.54
CA GLY A 315 12.70 -19.97 -19.46
C GLY A 315 11.74 -20.04 -20.65
N GLU A 316 10.60 -19.34 -20.70
CA GLU A 316 9.58 -19.61 -21.73
C GLU A 316 9.48 -18.57 -22.86
N THR A 317 10.16 -17.42 -22.77
CA THR A 317 10.10 -16.37 -23.80
C THR A 317 10.96 -16.66 -25.05
N LYS A 318 11.65 -17.80 -25.14
CA LYS A 318 12.49 -18.14 -26.31
C LYS A 318 11.86 -19.13 -27.30
N GLU A 319 10.70 -19.70 -27.01
CA GLU A 319 10.05 -20.68 -27.92
C GLU A 319 8.85 -20.14 -28.71
N SER A 320 8.22 -19.03 -28.29
CA SER A 320 7.09 -18.44 -29.04
C SER A 320 7.52 -17.62 -30.26
N ASP A 321 8.74 -17.07 -30.28
CA ASP A 321 9.22 -16.20 -31.37
C ASP A 321 9.89 -16.96 -32.52
N LYS A 322 9.94 -18.31 -32.47
CA LYS A 322 10.50 -19.15 -33.54
C LYS A 322 9.46 -19.88 -34.40
N LYS A 323 8.16 -19.67 -34.15
CA LYS A 323 7.06 -20.24 -34.97
C LYS A 323 6.31 -19.22 -35.83
N ALA A 324 6.78 -17.96 -35.85
CA ALA A 324 6.24 -16.92 -36.72
C ALA A 324 7.38 -16.25 -37.52
N VAL A 325 8.03 -17.04 -38.38
CA VAL A 325 8.79 -16.57 -39.54
C VAL A 325 8.37 -17.44 -40.72
#